data_AF-A0A937VMP3-F1
#
_entry.id   AF-A0A937VMP3-F1
#
_cell.length_a   1.000
_cell.length_b   1.000
_cell.length_c   1.000
_cell.angle_alpha   90.00
_cell.angle_beta   90.00
_cell.angle_gamma   90.00
#
_symmetry.space_group_name_H-M   'P 1'
#
loop_
_entity.id
_entity.type
_entity.pdbx_description
1 polymer ?
#
loop_
_entity_poly.entity_id
_entity_poly.type
_entity_poly.pdbx_seq_one_letter_code
_entity_poly.pdbx_strand_id
1 'polypeptide(L)' 'MIPIGTDAPDFTLKDQNNNQIHLADLRDKKVLLSFHPLAWTKVCADQMKSLEANHERFKELNAV' A
#
# COMPACT_ATOMS: atom_id res chain seq x y z
N MET A 1 5.29 -9.75 -14.61
CA MET A 1 6.19 -9.51 -13.47
C MET A 1 6.84 -8.16 -13.67
N ILE A 2 6.84 -7.27 -12.67
CA ILE A 2 7.44 -5.92 -12.78
C ILE A 2 8.89 -6.02 -12.29
N PRO A 3 9.90 -5.73 -13.13
CA PRO A 3 11.31 -5.78 -12.71
C PRO A 3 11.67 -4.68 -11.71
N ILE A 4 12.64 -4.95 -10.84
CA ILE A 4 13.21 -3.94 -9.95
C ILE A 4 13.82 -2.79 -10.77
N GLY A 5 13.59 -1.55 -10.32
CA GLY A 5 14.05 -0.34 -11.01
C GLY A 5 13.15 0.11 -12.15
N THR A 6 12.06 -0.61 -12.43
CA THR A 6 11.03 -0.15 -13.36
C THR A 6 10.16 0.89 -12.66
N ASP A 7 9.82 1.96 -13.38
CA ASP A 7 8.84 2.94 -12.89
C ASP A 7 7.50 2.25 -12.60
N ALA A 8 6.93 2.55 -11.44
CA ALA A 8 5.62 2.02 -11.08
C ALA A 8 4.56 2.53 -12.09
N PRO A 9 3.72 1.64 -12.65
CA PRO A 9 2.63 2.07 -13.53
C PRO A 9 1.64 2.93 -12.74
N ASP A 10 1.13 3.99 -13.37
CA ASP A 10 0.10 4.80 -12.74
C ASP A 10 -1.23 4.05 -12.68
N PHE A 11 -1.97 4.25 -11.60
CA PHE A 11 -3.26 3.62 -11.40
C PHE A 11 -4.14 4.46 -10.47
N THR A 12 -5.44 4.21 -10.58
CA THR A 12 -6.46 4.76 -9.69
C THR A 12 -7.21 3.61 -9.04
N LEU A 13 -7.29 3.60 -7.72
CA LEU A 13 -8.06 2.63 -6.94
C LEU A 13 -9.11 3.34 -6.09
N LYS A 14 -10.13 2.60 -5.66
CA LYS A 14 -11.10 3.08 -4.68
C LYS A 14 -10.69 2.61 -3.28
N ASP A 15 -10.76 3.50 -2.31
CA ASP A 15 -10.65 3.14 -0.90
C ASP A 15 -11.96 2.50 -0.39
N GLN A 16 -11.99 2.14 0.90
CA GLN A 16 -13.17 1.57 1.56
C GLN A 16 -14.39 2.51 1.62
N ASN A 17 -14.20 3.80 1.35
CA ASN A 17 -15.23 4.84 1.33
C ASN A 17 -15.60 5.28 -0.09
N ASN A 18 -15.14 4.56 -1.13
CA ASN A 18 -15.28 4.90 -2.56
C ASN A 18 -14.56 6.18 -3.01
N ASN A 19 -13.65 6.73 -2.21
CA ASN A 19 -12.78 7.82 -2.67
C ASN A 19 -11.77 7.27 -3.68
N GLN A 20 -11.48 8.06 -4.71
CA GLN A 20 -10.43 7.73 -5.67
C GLN A 20 -9.07 8.08 -5.07
N ILE A 21 -8.15 7.14 -5.13
CA ILE A 21 -6.74 7.32 -4.80
C ILE A 21 -5.95 7.15 -6.09
N HIS A 22 -5.26 8.20 -6.52
CA HIS A 22 -4.36 8.17 -7.67
C HIS A 22 -2.92 7.99 -7.18
N LEU A 23 -2.16 7.07 -7.79
CA LEU A 23 -0.75 6.86 -7.38
C LEU A 23 0.07 8.15 -7.56
N ALA A 24 -0.22 8.93 -8.59
CA ALA A 24 0.41 10.22 -8.83
C ALA A 24 0.25 11.24 -7.68
N ASP A 25 -0.82 11.15 -6.88
CA ASP A 25 -1.04 12.05 -5.74
C ASP A 25 -0.10 11.73 -4.56
N LEU A 26 0.55 10.56 -4.58
CA LEU A 26 1.47 10.09 -3.54
C LEU A 26 2.95 10.31 -3.91
N ARG A 27 3.23 11.15 -4.91
CA ARG A 27 4.60 11.56 -5.26
C ARG A 27 5.31 12.17 -4.05
N ASP A 28 6.64 12.09 -4.07
CA ASP A 28 7.54 12.52 -2.99
C ASP A 28 7.43 11.73 -1.67
N LYS A 29 6.65 10.64 -1.66
CA LYS A 29 6.58 9.65 -0.58
C LYS A 29 7.08 8.29 -1.04
N LYS A 30 7.46 7.45 -0.08
CA LYS A 30 7.64 6.01 -0.35
C LYS A 30 6.26 5.36 -0.27
N VAL A 31 5.86 4.63 -1.30
CA VAL A 31 4.55 3.97 -1.33
C VAL A 31 4.73 2.47 -1.14
N LEU A 32 4.11 1.90 -0.10
CA LEU A 32 4.10 0.46 0.16
C LEU A 32 2.82 -0.17 -0.40
N LEU A 33 2.94 -0.97 -1.45
CA LEU A 33 1.81 -1.75 -1.99
C LEU A 33 1.81 -3.16 -1.41
N SER A 34 0.79 -3.47 -0.59
CA SER A 34 0.59 -4.79 0.02
C SER A 34 -0.56 -5.53 -0.67
N PHE A 35 -0.23 -6.53 -1.49
CA PHE A 35 -1.23 -7.30 -2.23
C PHE A 35 -1.58 -8.59 -1.49
N HIS A 36 -2.88 -8.90 -1.40
CA HIS A 36 -3.36 -10.19 -0.89
C HIS A 36 -4.46 -10.76 -1.78
N PRO A 37 -4.51 -12.08 -2.01
CA PRO A 37 -5.39 -12.68 -3.01
C PRO A 37 -6.87 -12.72 -2.59
N LEU A 38 -7.16 -12.77 -1.29
CA LEU A 38 -8.52 -12.85 -0.76
C LEU A 38 -8.60 -12.15 0.58
N ALA A 39 -9.63 -11.33 0.80
CA ALA A 39 -9.89 -10.71 2.09
C ALA A 39 -10.32 -11.75 3.15
N TRP A 40 -10.17 -11.42 4.44
CA TRP A 40 -10.66 -12.22 5.58
C TRP A 40 -10.04 -13.62 5.76
N THR A 41 -8.88 -13.89 5.17
CA THR A 41 -8.09 -15.08 5.53
C THR A 41 -7.25 -14.81 6.79
N LYS A 42 -6.87 -15.85 7.53
CA LYS A 42 -5.99 -15.72 8.70
C LYS A 42 -4.69 -14.99 8.36
N VAL A 43 -4.09 -15.33 7.23
CA VAL A 43 -2.84 -14.71 6.77
C VAL A 43 -3.04 -13.22 6.50
N CYS A 44 -4.15 -12.84 5.87
CA CYS A 44 -4.46 -11.42 5.63
C CYS A 44 -4.66 -10.65 6.93
N ALA A 45 -5.31 -11.24 7.94
CA ALA A 45 -5.44 -10.61 9.25
C ALA A 45 -4.07 -10.39 9.91
N ASP A 46 -3.17 -11.38 9.83
CA ASP A 46 -1.82 -11.26 10.37
C ASP A 46 -0.98 -10.21 9.62
N GLN A 47 -1.12 -10.12 8.28
CA GLN A 47 -0.49 -9.08 7.46
C GLN A 47 -0.97 -7.68 7.84
N MET A 48 -2.28 -7.46 7.98
CA MET A 48 -2.84 -6.15 8.34
C MET A 48 -2.39 -5.71 9.74
N LYS A 49 -2.40 -6.62 10.73
CA LYS A 49 -1.88 -6.34 12.07
C LYS A 49 -0.40 -5.95 12.07
N SER A 50 0.40 -6.58 11.21
CA SER A 50 1.81 -6.23 11.04
C SER A 50 1.98 -4.81 10.48
N LEU A 51 1.16 -4.43 9.49
CA LEU A 51 1.17 -3.07 8.94
C LEU A 51 0.76 -2.04 10.00
N GLU A 52 -0.28 -2.31 10.78
CA GLU A 52 -0.73 -1.46 11.89
C GLU A 52 0.35 -1.30 12.95
N ALA A 53 0.99 -2.39 13.39
CA ALA A 53 2.03 -2.36 14.41
C ALA A 53 3.29 -1.57 13.96
N ASN A 54 3.55 -1.50 12.65
CA ASN A 54 4.70 -0.79 12.09
C ASN A 54 4.36 0.60 11.54
N HIS A 55 3.12 1.06 11.70
CA HIS A 55 2.64 2.30 11.09
C HIS A 55 3.46 3.53 11.47
N GLU A 56 3.86 3.66 12.75
CA GLU A 56 4.69 4.79 13.18
C GLU A 56 6.08 4.77 12.55
N ARG A 57 6.66 3.58 12.35
CA ARG A 57 7.94 3.43 11.63
C ARG A 57 7.82 3.80 10.16
N PHE A 58 6.69 3.50 9.51
CA PHE A 58 6.46 3.94 8.13
C PHE A 58 6.36 5.47 8.05
N LYS A 59 5.65 6.11 8.98
CA LYS A 59 5.60 7.58 9.07
C LYS A 59 6.98 8.20 9.22
N GLU A 60 7.81 7.69 10.12
CA GLU A 60 9.21 8.17 10.31
C GLU A 60 10.03 8.09 9.02
N LEU A 61 9.74 7.12 8.15
CA LEU A 61 10.42 6.91 6.87
C LEU A 61 9.80 7.68 5.69
N ASN A 62 8.78 8.50 5.94
CA ASN A 62 7.91 9.12 4.93
C ASN A 62 7.31 8.08 3.96
N ALA A 63 6.87 6.95 4.53
CA ALA A 63 6.21 5.88 3.82
C ALA A 63 4.71 5.87 4.12
N VAL A 64 3.92 5.61 3.08
CA VAL A 64 2.45 5.49 3.10
C VAL A 64 2.00 4.18 2.48
#